data_AF-A0A2J1DZT8-F1
#
_entry.id   AF-A0A2J1DZT8-F1
#
_cell.length_a   1.000
_cell.length_b   1.000
_cell.length_c   1.000
_cell.angle_alpha   90.00
_cell.angle_beta   90.00
_cell.angle_gamma   90.00
#
_symmetry.space_group_name_H-M   'P 1'
#
loop_
_entity.id
_entity.type
_entity.pdbx_description
1 polymer ?
#
loop_
_entity_poly.entity_id
_entity_poly.type
_entity_poly.pdbx_seq_one_letter_code
_entity_poly.pdbx_strand_id
1 'polypeptide(L)'
;MNLRAAFFLTWCDFDVSAKELEITELETASSNPDFWQDQQNAQKAMKKLAANKRTSELWRGLERRINDLTELAVLSREDPSLSNEIEHEISGLTAELDSLEVGLAFSGQYDNRNALLTVHAGAGGVESQDWAGMLLRMFMRWAEKKGFGMEILDQSLGEEAGIKSATLQIEGEYAYGFLKSEHGVHRLIRLSPFDADHARHTSFALVEIMPEAEDSVDIDIKPEDIKIDMFRSSGPGGQNVQKVSTAVRVTHIPSGIVVASQTERSQHQNVKLP
;
A
#
# COMPACT_ATOMS: atom_id res chain seq x y z
N MET A 1 13.19 8.24 -30.79
CA MET A 1 13.92 7.12 -30.16
C MET A 1 13.00 5.91 -30.24
N ASN A 2 13.45 4.79 -30.81
CA ASN A 2 12.60 3.69 -31.28
C ASN A 2 11.77 3.02 -30.17
N LEU A 3 10.50 3.42 -30.01
CA LEU A 3 9.52 2.69 -29.18
C LEU A 3 9.49 1.20 -29.54
N ARG A 4 9.57 0.85 -30.84
CA ARG A 4 9.66 -0.54 -31.30
C ARG A 4 10.88 -1.32 -30.81
N ALA A 5 12.01 -0.67 -30.58
CA ALA A 5 13.24 -1.35 -30.15
C ALA A 5 13.24 -1.59 -28.63
N ALA A 6 12.69 -0.65 -27.85
CA ALA A 6 12.44 -0.88 -26.43
C ALA A 6 11.41 -2.00 -26.22
N PHE A 7 10.33 -2.01 -27.01
CA PHE A 7 9.22 -2.95 -26.89
C PHE A 7 9.61 -4.42 -27.13
N PHE A 8 10.48 -4.69 -28.11
CA PHE A 8 10.94 -6.07 -28.39
C PHE A 8 11.96 -6.59 -27.36
N LEU A 9 12.77 -5.70 -26.77
CA LEU A 9 13.70 -6.09 -25.70
C LEU A 9 12.95 -6.40 -24.39
N THR A 10 11.89 -5.66 -24.08
CA THR A 10 11.05 -5.92 -22.89
C THR A 10 10.17 -7.16 -23.02
N TRP A 11 9.78 -7.57 -24.24
CA TRP A 11 8.88 -8.71 -24.43
C TRP A 11 9.55 -10.05 -24.08
N CYS A 12 10.86 -10.18 -24.33
CA CYS A 12 11.63 -11.37 -23.96
C CYS A 12 11.88 -11.48 -22.45
N ASP A 13 11.91 -10.38 -21.70
CA ASP A 13 12.15 -10.41 -20.25
C ASP A 13 10.88 -10.74 -19.44
N PHE A 14 9.68 -10.52 -19.99
CA PHE A 14 8.41 -10.71 -19.24
C PHE A 14 7.71 -12.05 -19.43
N ASP A 15 8.17 -12.88 -20.38
CA ASP A 15 7.66 -14.22 -20.70
C ASP A 15 6.12 -14.35 -20.60
N VAL A 16 5.41 -13.44 -21.27
CA VAL A 16 3.93 -13.38 -21.27
C VAL A 16 3.35 -14.69 -21.79
N SER A 17 4.03 -15.35 -22.74
CA SER A 17 3.60 -16.65 -23.27
C SER A 17 3.73 -17.78 -22.25
N ALA A 18 4.78 -17.85 -21.43
CA ALA A 18 4.82 -18.82 -20.34
C ALA A 18 3.79 -18.51 -19.26
N LYS A 19 3.52 -17.23 -18.97
CA LYS A 19 2.45 -16.84 -18.05
C LYS A 19 1.07 -17.24 -18.56
N GLU A 20 0.80 -17.11 -19.86
CA GLU A 20 -0.45 -17.57 -20.48
C GLU A 20 -0.60 -19.10 -20.43
N LEU A 21 0.51 -19.83 -20.60
CA LEU A 21 0.54 -21.28 -20.41
C LEU A 21 0.22 -21.64 -18.95
N GLU A 22 0.87 -20.99 -17.99
CA GLU A 22 0.66 -21.22 -16.56
C GLU A 22 -0.77 -20.86 -16.12
N ILE A 23 -1.38 -19.81 -16.69
CA ILE A 23 -2.81 -19.50 -16.48
C ILE A 23 -3.66 -20.67 -16.95
N THR A 24 -3.42 -21.19 -18.15
CA THR A 24 -4.20 -22.30 -18.73
C THR A 24 -4.07 -23.58 -17.89
N GLU A 25 -2.87 -23.88 -17.41
CA GLU A 25 -2.60 -25.01 -16.53
C GLU A 25 -3.33 -24.88 -15.18
N LEU A 26 -3.26 -23.69 -14.56
CA LEU A 26 -3.93 -23.40 -13.29
C LEU A 26 -5.47 -23.39 -13.43
N GLU A 27 -6.02 -22.92 -14.55
CA GLU A 27 -7.46 -23.00 -14.85
C GLU A 27 -7.91 -24.45 -15.02
N THR A 28 -7.14 -25.24 -15.75
CA THR A 28 -7.40 -26.68 -15.95
C THR A 28 -7.34 -27.43 -14.63
N ALA A 29 -6.34 -27.12 -13.78
CA ALA A 29 -6.21 -27.70 -12.45
C ALA A 29 -7.37 -27.29 -11.53
N SER A 30 -7.80 -26.02 -11.56
CA SER A 30 -8.93 -25.51 -10.76
C SER A 30 -10.28 -26.15 -11.11
N SER A 31 -10.41 -26.67 -12.34
CA SER A 31 -11.58 -27.40 -12.81
C SER A 31 -11.66 -28.83 -12.26
N ASN A 32 -10.58 -29.35 -11.68
CA ASN A 32 -10.57 -30.66 -11.03
C ASN A 32 -11.09 -30.56 -9.57
N PRO A 33 -12.11 -31.34 -9.18
CA PRO A 33 -12.60 -31.36 -7.80
C PRO A 33 -11.54 -31.69 -6.74
N ASP A 34 -10.51 -32.47 -7.08
CA ASP A 34 -9.44 -32.87 -6.16
C ASP A 34 -8.52 -31.72 -5.76
N PHE A 35 -8.45 -30.67 -6.59
CA PHE A 35 -7.65 -29.48 -6.31
C PHE A 35 -8.15 -28.70 -5.08
N TRP A 36 -9.45 -28.77 -4.79
CA TRP A 36 -10.08 -28.08 -3.67
C TRP A 36 -9.97 -28.84 -2.33
N GLN A 37 -9.39 -30.05 -2.32
CA GLN A 37 -9.17 -30.81 -1.10
C GLN A 37 -8.12 -30.15 -0.18
N ASP A 38 -7.16 -29.43 -0.77
CA ASP A 38 -6.18 -28.64 -0.04
C ASP A 38 -6.49 -27.14 -0.18
N GLN A 39 -7.24 -26.63 0.79
CA GLN A 39 -7.74 -25.26 0.79
C GLN A 39 -6.60 -24.22 0.77
N GLN A 40 -5.45 -24.51 1.42
CA GLN A 40 -4.32 -23.58 1.46
C GLN A 40 -3.61 -23.50 0.10
N ASN A 41 -3.35 -24.66 -0.53
CA ASN A 41 -2.71 -24.68 -1.85
C ASN A 41 -3.64 -24.13 -2.94
N ALA A 42 -4.94 -24.42 -2.87
CA ALA A 42 -5.93 -23.85 -3.77
C ALA A 42 -5.96 -22.31 -3.69
N GLN A 43 -5.95 -21.75 -2.47
CA GLN A 43 -5.95 -20.30 -2.28
C GLN A 43 -4.68 -19.62 -2.82
N LYS A 44 -3.49 -20.20 -2.55
CA LYS A 44 -2.21 -19.70 -3.09
C LYS A 44 -2.19 -19.74 -4.62
N ALA A 45 -2.64 -20.84 -5.21
CA ALA A 45 -2.71 -21.02 -6.65
C ALA A 45 -3.73 -20.08 -7.32
N MET A 46 -4.90 -19.84 -6.71
CA MET A 46 -5.86 -18.86 -7.19
C MET A 46 -5.35 -17.42 -7.11
N LYS A 47 -4.63 -17.06 -6.03
CA LYS A 47 -3.96 -15.76 -5.92
C LYS A 47 -2.92 -15.57 -7.03
N LYS A 48 -2.14 -16.62 -7.33
CA LYS A 48 -1.17 -16.61 -8.43
C LYS A 48 -1.84 -16.49 -9.81
N LEU A 49 -2.92 -17.24 -10.05
CA LEU A 49 -3.69 -17.17 -11.29
C LEU A 49 -4.27 -15.77 -11.51
N ALA A 50 -4.85 -15.15 -10.48
CA ALA A 50 -5.38 -13.79 -10.56
C ALA A 50 -4.27 -12.77 -10.90
N ALA A 51 -3.11 -12.87 -10.26
CA ALA A 51 -1.96 -12.02 -10.55
C ALA A 51 -1.46 -12.18 -11.99
N ASN A 52 -1.26 -13.42 -12.45
CA ASN A 52 -0.81 -13.70 -13.82
C ASN A 52 -1.81 -13.20 -14.87
N LYS A 53 -3.12 -13.40 -14.65
CA LYS A 53 -4.17 -12.89 -15.54
C LYS A 53 -4.13 -11.37 -15.65
N ARG A 54 -4.03 -10.67 -14.51
CA ARG A 54 -3.93 -9.20 -14.50
C ARG A 54 -2.73 -8.72 -15.32
N THR A 55 -1.57 -9.37 -15.15
CA THR A 55 -0.37 -9.05 -15.94
C THR A 55 -0.59 -9.31 -17.43
N SER A 56 -1.14 -10.46 -17.82
CA SER A 56 -1.41 -10.79 -19.24
C SER A 56 -2.41 -9.82 -19.87
N GLU A 57 -3.51 -9.51 -19.18
CA GLU A 57 -4.52 -8.56 -19.66
C GLU A 57 -3.96 -7.15 -19.86
N LEU A 58 -3.11 -6.69 -18.93
CA LEU A 58 -2.41 -5.40 -19.04
C LEU A 58 -1.54 -5.34 -20.30
N TRP A 59 -0.67 -6.33 -20.50
CA TRP A 59 0.22 -6.37 -21.67
C TRP A 59 -0.54 -6.50 -22.99
N ARG A 60 -1.57 -7.36 -23.04
CA ARG A 60 -2.45 -7.50 -24.20
C ARG A 60 -3.28 -6.24 -24.47
N GLY A 61 -3.58 -5.46 -23.44
CA GLY A 61 -4.23 -4.16 -23.55
C GLY A 61 -3.31 -3.11 -24.18
N LEU A 62 -2.06 -3.02 -23.70
CA LEU A 62 -1.03 -2.15 -24.28
C LEU A 62 -0.73 -2.51 -25.74
N GLU A 63 -0.61 -3.81 -26.04
CA GLU A 63 -0.40 -4.32 -27.40
C GLU A 63 -1.51 -3.86 -28.35
N ARG A 64 -2.78 -4.01 -27.94
CA ARG A 64 -3.94 -3.55 -28.72
C ARG A 64 -3.89 -2.05 -28.99
N ARG A 65 -3.67 -1.23 -27.96
CA ARG A 65 -3.59 0.23 -28.10
C ARG A 65 -2.44 0.67 -29.01
N ILE A 66 -1.29 -0.01 -28.96
CA ILE A 66 -0.16 0.28 -29.86
C ILE A 66 -0.49 -0.09 -31.30
N ASN A 67 -1.19 -1.20 -31.53
CA ASN A 67 -1.65 -1.58 -32.86
C ASN A 67 -2.66 -0.56 -33.40
N ASP A 68 -3.66 -0.17 -32.60
CA ASP A 68 -4.64 0.85 -32.94
C ASP A 68 -3.97 2.18 -33.30
N LEU A 69 -2.96 2.61 -32.52
CA LEU A 69 -2.16 3.80 -32.84
C LEU A 69 -1.33 3.66 -34.10
N THR A 70 -0.83 2.46 -34.38
CA THR A 70 -0.07 2.19 -35.62
C THR A 70 -0.99 2.32 -36.83
N GLU A 71 -2.24 1.84 -36.73
CA GLU A 71 -3.25 2.00 -37.77
C GLU A 71 -3.67 3.48 -37.93
N LEU A 72 -3.93 4.18 -36.82
CA LEU A 72 -4.23 5.62 -36.83
C LEU A 72 -3.09 6.45 -37.44
N ALA A 73 -1.82 6.09 -37.18
CA ALA A 73 -0.66 6.77 -37.75
C ALA A 73 -0.51 6.53 -39.27
N VAL A 74 -1.09 5.45 -39.81
CA VAL A 74 -1.18 5.26 -41.27
C VAL A 74 -2.26 6.17 -41.85
N LEU A 75 -3.42 6.27 -41.19
CA LEU A 75 -4.54 7.12 -41.60
C LEU A 75 -4.23 8.62 -41.51
N SER A 76 -3.43 9.05 -40.52
CA SER A 76 -3.07 10.46 -40.34
C SER A 76 -2.20 11.03 -41.46
N ARG A 77 -1.60 10.17 -42.30
CA ARG A 77 -0.90 10.59 -43.52
C ARG A 77 -1.86 11.19 -44.55
N GLU A 78 -3.12 10.79 -44.52
CA GLU A 78 -4.18 11.28 -45.40
C GLU A 78 -5.02 12.38 -44.72
N ASP A 79 -5.15 12.33 -43.39
CA ASP A 79 -5.84 13.35 -42.58
C ASP A 79 -4.96 13.91 -41.44
N PRO A 80 -4.35 15.10 -41.64
CA PRO A 80 -3.50 15.74 -40.63
C PRO A 80 -4.21 16.09 -39.32
N SER A 81 -5.55 16.15 -39.29
CA SER A 81 -6.32 16.51 -38.10
C SER A 81 -6.19 15.47 -36.97
N LEU A 82 -5.85 14.22 -37.32
CA LEU A 82 -5.66 13.11 -36.38
C LEU A 82 -4.32 13.19 -35.61
N SER A 83 -3.41 14.10 -36.00
CA SER A 83 -2.06 14.18 -35.40
C SER A 83 -2.11 14.51 -33.90
N ASN A 84 -3.01 15.40 -33.49
CA ASN A 84 -3.15 15.80 -32.08
C ASN A 84 -3.68 14.66 -31.20
N GLU A 85 -4.56 13.82 -31.75
CA GLU A 85 -5.11 12.66 -31.05
C GLU A 85 -4.04 11.58 -30.85
N ILE A 86 -3.22 11.35 -31.88
CA ILE A 86 -2.07 10.44 -31.80
C ILE A 86 -1.06 10.91 -30.75
N GLU A 87 -0.72 12.21 -30.72
CA GLU A 87 0.20 12.75 -29.71
C GLU A 87 -0.34 12.59 -28.28
N HIS A 88 -1.66 12.79 -28.09
CA HIS A 88 -2.29 12.62 -26.79
C HIS A 88 -2.22 11.17 -26.31
N GLU A 89 -2.58 10.21 -27.17
CA GLU A 89 -2.53 8.78 -26.84
C GLU A 89 -1.11 8.27 -26.63
N ILE A 90 -0.13 8.72 -27.43
CA ILE A 90 1.29 8.39 -27.22
C ILE A 90 1.76 8.89 -25.85
N SER A 91 1.39 10.13 -25.47
CA SER A 91 1.72 10.69 -24.16
C SER A 91 1.11 9.86 -23.02
N GLY A 92 -0.16 9.45 -23.17
CA GLY A 92 -0.85 8.58 -22.22
C GLY A 92 -0.18 7.21 -22.06
N LEU A 93 0.15 6.55 -23.18
CA LEU A 93 0.86 5.26 -23.14
C LEU A 93 2.27 5.37 -22.56
N THR A 94 2.98 6.46 -22.85
CA THR A 94 4.32 6.69 -22.29
C THR A 94 4.25 6.82 -20.77
N ALA A 95 3.31 7.63 -20.26
CA ALA A 95 3.12 7.77 -18.81
C ALA A 95 2.71 6.46 -18.12
N GLU A 96 1.92 5.62 -18.80
CA GLU A 96 1.55 4.29 -18.31
C GLU A 96 2.76 3.35 -18.27
N LEU A 97 3.56 3.27 -19.34
CA LEU A 97 4.78 2.49 -19.39
C LEU A 97 5.80 2.91 -18.31
N ASP A 98 6.02 4.22 -18.15
CA ASP A 98 6.90 4.76 -17.10
C ASP A 98 6.44 4.30 -15.71
N SER A 99 5.12 4.23 -15.48
CA SER A 99 4.56 3.77 -14.22
C SER A 99 4.79 2.27 -13.97
N LEU A 100 4.80 1.46 -15.03
CA LEU A 100 5.06 0.03 -14.97
C LEU A 100 6.55 -0.28 -14.79
N GLU A 101 7.43 0.53 -15.40
CA GLU A 101 8.87 0.41 -15.21
C GLU A 101 9.29 0.62 -13.75
N VAL A 102 8.62 1.52 -13.03
CA VAL A 102 8.83 1.68 -11.58
C VAL A 102 8.47 0.40 -10.82
N GLY A 103 7.42 -0.32 -11.24
CA GLY A 103 7.06 -1.61 -10.68
C GLY A 103 8.15 -2.66 -10.83
N LEU A 104 8.90 -2.64 -11.94
CA LEU A 104 10.02 -3.56 -12.18
C LEU A 104 11.23 -3.30 -11.29
N ALA A 105 11.42 -2.05 -10.85
CA ALA A 105 12.50 -1.72 -9.92
C ALA A 105 12.31 -2.36 -8.53
N PHE A 106 11.09 -2.81 -8.22
CA PHE A 106 10.72 -3.42 -6.95
C PHE A 106 11.04 -4.92 -6.91
N SER A 107 12.32 -5.23 -6.72
CA SER A 107 12.84 -6.61 -6.59
C SER A 107 12.94 -7.13 -5.15
N GLY A 108 12.51 -6.34 -4.16
CA GLY A 108 12.53 -6.72 -2.76
C GLY A 108 11.53 -7.84 -2.43
N GLN A 109 11.91 -8.72 -1.50
CA GLN A 109 11.11 -9.88 -1.08
C GLN A 109 9.66 -9.53 -0.69
N TYR A 110 9.48 -8.34 -0.10
CA TYR A 110 8.19 -7.88 0.42
C TYR A 110 7.57 -6.75 -0.40
N ASP A 111 8.20 -6.35 -1.51
CA ASP A 111 7.77 -5.16 -2.24
C ASP A 111 6.34 -5.29 -2.78
N ASN A 112 5.92 -6.49 -3.16
CA ASN A 112 4.57 -6.79 -3.65
C ASN A 112 3.51 -6.90 -2.53
N ARG A 113 3.87 -6.68 -1.27
CA ARG A 113 2.90 -6.77 -0.16
C ARG A 113 2.17 -5.45 0.06
N ASN A 114 1.01 -5.55 0.71
CA ASN A 114 0.35 -4.41 1.30
C ASN A 114 1.26 -3.75 2.35
N ALA A 115 1.00 -2.49 2.65
CA ALA A 115 1.82 -1.72 3.59
C ALA A 115 1.02 -1.31 4.81
N LEU A 116 1.62 -1.47 5.99
CA LEU A 116 1.20 -0.85 7.23
C LEU A 116 2.06 0.40 7.44
N LEU A 117 1.42 1.57 7.36
CA LEU A 117 2.05 2.87 7.58
C LEU A 117 1.62 3.41 8.93
N THR A 118 2.57 3.61 9.85
CA THR A 118 2.33 4.22 11.15
C THR A 118 3.02 5.57 11.23
N VAL A 119 2.27 6.62 11.58
CA VAL A 119 2.80 7.95 11.84
C VAL A 119 2.81 8.19 13.34
N HIS A 120 3.96 8.60 13.89
CA HIS A 120 4.11 9.00 15.29
C HIS A 120 4.53 10.46 15.38
N ALA A 121 3.83 11.23 16.20
CA ALA A 121 4.26 12.59 16.54
C ALA A 121 5.54 12.53 17.38
N GLY A 122 6.54 13.32 16.99
CA GLY A 122 7.80 13.44 17.73
C GLY A 122 7.69 14.38 18.93
N ALA A 123 8.85 14.69 19.51
CA ALA A 123 8.95 15.65 20.59
C ALA A 123 8.72 17.08 20.06
N GLY A 124 7.58 17.68 20.40
CA GLY A 124 7.26 19.07 20.05
C GLY A 124 5.82 19.48 20.34
N GLY A 125 5.15 18.78 21.27
CA GLY A 125 3.79 19.11 21.71
C GLY A 125 2.77 19.15 20.57
N VAL A 126 1.89 20.17 20.61
CA VAL A 126 0.78 20.36 19.66
C VAL A 126 1.28 20.57 18.23
N GLU A 127 2.41 21.23 18.04
CA GLU A 127 2.99 21.48 16.71
C GLU A 127 3.42 20.18 16.01
N SER A 128 4.02 19.25 16.76
CA SER A 128 4.40 17.94 16.22
C SER A 128 3.18 17.03 15.99
N GLN A 129 2.14 17.17 16.82
CA GLN A 129 0.88 16.45 16.63
C GLN A 129 0.14 16.93 15.36
N ASP A 130 0.09 18.24 15.10
CA ASP A 130 -0.48 18.77 13.86
C ASP A 130 0.33 18.32 12.64
N TRP A 131 1.66 18.33 12.73
CA TRP A 131 2.52 17.84 11.65
C TRP A 131 2.28 16.36 11.33
N ALA A 132 2.19 15.51 12.34
CA ALA A 132 1.83 14.10 12.16
C ALA A 132 0.47 13.96 11.46
N GLY A 133 -0.51 14.80 11.82
CA GLY A 133 -1.83 14.82 11.18
C GLY A 133 -1.78 15.29 9.73
N MET A 134 -0.90 16.23 9.39
CA MET A 134 -0.66 16.66 8.01
C MET A 134 -0.05 15.53 7.18
N LEU A 135 0.92 14.80 7.71
CA LEU A 135 1.53 13.64 7.04
C LEU A 135 0.51 12.53 6.79
N LEU A 136 -0.32 12.19 7.79
CA LEU A 136 -1.38 11.20 7.60
C LEU A 136 -2.30 11.58 6.43
N ARG A 137 -2.77 12.83 6.39
CA ARG A 137 -3.60 13.34 5.28
C ARG A 137 -2.87 13.32 3.94
N MET A 138 -1.56 13.56 3.92
CA MET A 138 -0.74 13.48 2.72
C MET A 138 -0.72 12.05 2.17
N PHE A 139 -0.46 11.06 3.01
CA PHE A 139 -0.44 9.65 2.61
C PHE A 139 -1.82 9.14 2.18
N MET A 140 -2.90 9.54 2.87
CA MET A 140 -4.26 9.19 2.45
C MET A 140 -4.58 9.72 1.04
N ARG A 141 -4.25 11.00 0.75
CA ARG A 141 -4.46 11.58 -0.59
C ARG A 141 -3.57 10.93 -1.65
N TRP A 142 -2.36 10.53 -1.29
CA TRP A 142 -1.46 9.79 -2.18
C TRP A 142 -2.02 8.41 -2.53
N ALA A 143 -2.52 7.66 -1.54
CA ALA A 143 -3.12 6.35 -1.72
C ALA A 143 -4.39 6.44 -2.60
N GLU A 144 -5.26 7.41 -2.33
CA GLU A 144 -6.46 7.69 -3.15
C GLU A 144 -6.10 8.01 -4.61
N LYS A 145 -5.08 8.86 -4.84
CA LYS A 145 -4.62 9.20 -6.20
C LYS A 145 -4.03 7.99 -6.94
N LYS A 146 -3.41 7.05 -6.22
CA LYS A 146 -2.88 5.79 -6.77
C LYS A 146 -3.96 4.71 -6.95
N GLY A 147 -5.17 4.94 -6.45
CA GLY A 147 -6.26 3.97 -6.50
C GLY A 147 -6.06 2.79 -5.53
N PHE A 148 -5.28 2.98 -4.46
CA PHE A 148 -5.08 1.97 -3.43
C PHE A 148 -6.24 1.95 -2.44
N GLY A 149 -6.58 0.76 -1.97
CA GLY A 149 -7.47 0.59 -0.82
C GLY A 149 -6.78 1.14 0.43
N MET A 150 -7.53 1.77 1.32
CA MET A 150 -6.97 2.28 2.56
C MET A 150 -7.93 2.08 3.73
N GLU A 151 -7.40 1.63 4.86
CA GLU A 151 -8.13 1.42 6.10
C GLU A 151 -7.33 1.99 7.27
N ILE A 152 -7.99 2.80 8.11
CA ILE A 152 -7.36 3.31 9.34
C ILE A 152 -7.57 2.25 10.43
N LEU A 153 -6.49 1.57 10.80
CA LEU A 153 -6.51 0.54 11.85
C LEU A 153 -6.52 1.18 13.23
N ASP A 154 -5.64 2.14 13.49
CA ASP A 154 -5.57 2.83 14.77
C ASP A 154 -5.39 4.33 14.59
N GLN A 155 -5.98 5.11 15.50
CA GLN A 155 -5.78 6.56 15.56
C GLN A 155 -5.89 7.07 17.00
N SER A 156 -4.81 7.69 17.48
CA SER A 156 -4.77 8.46 18.72
C SER A 156 -4.72 9.96 18.39
N LEU A 157 -5.77 10.69 18.76
CA LEU A 157 -5.84 12.13 18.57
C LEU A 157 -4.91 12.89 19.54
N GLY A 158 -4.47 14.08 19.11
CA GLY A 158 -3.82 15.07 19.97
C GLY A 158 -4.80 15.67 20.99
N GLU A 159 -4.26 16.33 22.02
CA GLU A 159 -5.09 16.97 23.05
C GLU A 159 -5.75 18.26 22.56
N GLU A 160 -5.04 19.02 21.73
CA GLU A 160 -5.51 20.31 21.21
C GLU A 160 -5.66 20.29 19.69
N ALA A 161 -4.69 19.72 18.97
CA ALA A 161 -4.74 19.57 17.52
C ALA A 161 -3.95 18.34 17.04
N GLY A 162 -4.27 17.87 15.83
CA GLY A 162 -3.52 16.81 15.17
C GLY A 162 -3.67 15.42 15.79
N ILE A 163 -2.64 14.58 15.63
CA ILE A 163 -2.62 13.19 16.11
C ILE A 163 -1.34 12.92 16.91
N LYS A 164 -1.43 12.04 17.92
CA LYS A 164 -0.25 11.48 18.61
C LYS A 164 0.32 10.30 17.81
N SER A 165 -0.56 9.42 17.32
CA SER A 165 -0.20 8.32 16.45
C SER A 165 -1.37 7.93 15.55
N ALA A 166 -1.10 7.33 14.39
CA ALA A 166 -2.11 6.64 13.59
C ALA A 166 -1.47 5.56 12.73
N THR A 167 -2.17 4.44 12.56
CA THR A 167 -1.78 3.32 11.69
C THR A 167 -2.79 3.18 10.57
N LEU A 168 -2.28 3.20 9.34
CA LEU A 168 -3.01 3.12 8.09
C LEU A 168 -2.55 1.87 7.33
N GLN A 169 -3.49 0.98 7.02
CA GLN A 169 -3.27 -0.12 6.08
C GLN A 169 -3.54 0.39 4.67
N ILE A 170 -2.60 0.14 3.75
CA ILE A 170 -2.70 0.49 2.34
C ILE A 170 -2.63 -0.80 1.54
N GLU A 171 -3.73 -1.10 0.87
CA GLU A 171 -3.93 -2.28 0.04
C GLU A 171 -3.73 -1.94 -1.43
N GLY A 172 -2.74 -2.59 -2.06
CA GLY A 172 -2.41 -2.28 -3.44
C GLY A 172 -1.21 -3.09 -3.93
N GLU A 173 -1.14 -3.24 -5.24
CA GLU A 173 0.00 -3.87 -5.88
C GLU A 173 1.24 -2.99 -5.68
N TYR A 174 2.32 -3.60 -5.19
CA TYR A 174 3.56 -2.93 -4.81
C TYR A 174 3.42 -1.80 -3.76
N ALA A 175 2.36 -1.79 -2.94
CA ALA A 175 2.12 -0.73 -1.96
C ALA A 175 3.33 -0.52 -1.03
N TYR A 176 3.90 -1.62 -0.48
CA TYR A 176 5.10 -1.54 0.34
C TYR A 176 6.33 -1.10 -0.46
N GLY A 177 6.50 -1.59 -1.70
CA GLY A 177 7.60 -1.21 -2.58
C GLY A 177 7.68 0.30 -2.83
N PHE A 178 6.53 0.96 -3.01
CA PHE A 178 6.46 2.42 -3.13
C PHE A 178 6.75 3.15 -1.83
N LEU A 179 6.24 2.64 -0.70
CA LEU A 179 6.27 3.34 0.57
C LEU A 179 7.59 3.15 1.33
N LYS A 180 8.35 2.07 1.11
CA LYS A 180 9.57 1.78 1.89
C LYS A 180 10.59 2.93 1.93
N SER A 181 10.66 3.76 0.89
CA SER A 181 11.55 4.93 0.84
C SER A 181 11.10 6.09 1.73
N GLU A 182 9.85 6.10 2.17
CA GLU A 182 9.25 7.11 3.03
C GLU A 182 9.48 6.84 4.52
N HIS A 183 10.07 5.69 4.86
CA HIS A 183 10.39 5.31 6.23
C HIS A 183 11.45 6.24 6.81
N GLY A 184 11.13 6.91 7.92
CA GLY A 184 12.09 7.74 8.64
C GLY A 184 11.46 8.95 9.33
N VAL A 185 12.32 9.85 9.80
CA VAL A 185 11.88 11.06 10.50
C VAL A 185 11.68 12.20 9.49
N HIS A 186 10.47 12.71 9.42
CA HIS A 186 10.06 13.82 8.58
C HIS A 186 10.08 15.12 9.39
N ARG A 187 10.83 16.10 8.91
CA ARG A 187 11.03 17.40 9.59
C ARG A 187 10.24 18.52 8.92
N LEU A 188 9.42 19.21 9.69
CA LEU A 188 8.74 20.44 9.28
C LEU A 188 9.37 21.65 9.97
N ILE A 189 9.61 22.72 9.20
CA ILE A 189 9.99 24.02 9.75
C ILE A 189 9.00 25.06 9.22
N ARG A 190 8.22 25.67 10.12
CA ARG A 190 7.26 26.73 9.76
C ARG A 190 7.08 27.73 10.90
N LEU A 191 6.37 28.81 10.64
CA LEU A 191 5.84 29.68 11.69
C LEU A 191 4.65 28.94 12.33
N SER A 192 4.70 28.74 13.65
CA SER A 192 3.66 27.97 14.34
C SER A 192 2.37 28.80 14.41
N PRO A 193 1.21 28.23 14.03
CA PRO A 193 -0.09 28.86 14.24
C PRO A 193 -0.57 28.72 15.71
N PHE A 194 0.09 27.89 16.51
CA PHE A 194 -0.24 27.65 17.92
C PHE A 194 0.62 28.48 18.88
N ASP A 195 1.67 29.14 18.37
CA ASP A 195 2.49 30.06 19.14
C ASP A 195 1.99 31.50 18.99
N ALA A 196 1.71 32.16 20.12
CA ALA A 196 1.21 33.54 20.14
C ALA A 196 2.20 34.52 19.46
N ASP A 197 3.51 34.28 19.63
CA ASP A 197 4.56 35.10 19.04
C ASP A 197 4.85 34.73 17.57
N HIS A 198 4.14 33.73 17.02
CA HIS A 198 4.33 33.21 15.66
C HIS A 198 5.81 32.87 15.38
N ALA A 199 6.52 32.35 16.39
CA ALA A 199 7.92 32.03 16.22
C ALA A 199 8.10 30.88 15.22
N ARG A 200 9.33 30.75 14.73
CA ARG A 200 9.71 29.65 13.85
C ARG A 200 9.95 28.40 14.68
N HIS A 201 9.09 27.40 14.50
CA HIS A 201 9.21 26.09 15.16
C HIS A 201 9.77 25.04 14.22
N THR A 202 10.44 24.05 14.80
CA THR A 202 10.91 22.85 14.10
C THR A 202 10.25 21.63 14.73
N SER A 203 9.49 20.90 13.94
CA SER A 203 8.73 19.73 14.37
C SER A 203 9.19 18.47 13.65
N PHE A 204 9.02 17.34 14.32
CA PHE A 204 9.42 16.04 13.83
C PHE A 204 8.25 15.06 13.95
N ALA A 205 8.10 14.20 12.96
CA ALA A 205 7.21 13.05 13.01
C ALA A 205 7.94 11.85 12.42
N LEU A 206 7.80 10.69 13.05
CA LEU A 206 8.35 9.43 12.55
C LEU A 206 7.28 8.75 11.69
N VAL A 207 7.66 8.35 10.48
CA VAL A 207 6.85 7.48 9.63
C VAL A 207 7.53 6.12 9.60
N GLU A 208 6.83 5.12 10.13
CA GLU A 208 7.25 3.72 10.13
C GLU A 208 6.39 2.95 9.12
N ILE A 209 7.02 2.04 8.38
CA ILE A 209 6.41 1.37 7.24
C ILE A 209 6.83 -0.08 7.30
N MET A 210 5.84 -0.96 7.37
CA MET A 210 6.05 -2.40 7.45
C MET A 210 5.25 -3.10 6.36
N PRO A 211 5.79 -4.18 5.77
CA PRO A 211 4.99 -5.01 4.89
C PRO A 211 3.98 -5.82 5.72
N GLU A 212 2.80 -6.05 5.16
CA GLU A 212 1.84 -6.97 5.75
C GLU A 212 2.45 -8.38 5.92
N ALA A 213 2.18 -9.02 7.06
CA ALA A 213 2.64 -10.38 7.30
C ALA A 213 1.84 -11.39 6.46
N GLU A 214 2.46 -12.52 6.10
CA GLU A 214 1.70 -13.64 5.57
C GLU A 214 1.19 -14.50 6.72
N ASP A 215 -0.08 -14.88 6.67
CA ASP A 215 -0.70 -15.84 7.61
C ASP A 215 0.02 -17.22 7.65
N SER A 216 0.94 -17.48 6.72
CA SER A 216 1.56 -18.80 6.52
C SER A 216 3.01 -18.94 7.00
N VAL A 217 3.57 -17.94 7.69
CA VAL A 217 4.84 -18.15 8.39
C VAL A 217 4.48 -18.60 9.80
N ASP A 218 4.60 -19.89 10.09
CA ASP A 218 4.59 -20.45 11.45
C ASP A 218 5.78 -19.87 12.23
N ILE A 219 5.66 -18.60 12.64
CA ILE A 219 6.55 -17.98 13.62
C ILE A 219 5.92 -18.29 14.97
N ASP A 220 6.42 -19.34 15.62
CA ASP A 220 6.02 -19.69 16.97
C ASP A 220 6.57 -18.65 17.95
N ILE A 221 5.81 -17.56 18.15
CA ILE A 221 6.11 -16.57 19.18
C ILE A 221 5.60 -17.15 20.50
N LYS A 222 6.54 -17.44 21.40
CA LYS A 222 6.17 -18.00 22.69
C LYS A 222 5.40 -16.97 23.51
N PRO A 223 4.34 -17.37 24.22
CA PRO A 223 3.56 -16.45 25.07
C PRO A 223 4.39 -15.74 26.15
N GLU A 224 5.52 -16.34 26.57
CA GLU A 224 6.46 -15.75 27.54
C GLU A 224 7.20 -14.51 27.03
N ASP A 225 7.31 -14.37 25.71
CA ASP A 225 8.00 -13.25 25.05
C ASP A 225 7.06 -12.07 24.74
N ILE A 226 5.76 -12.21 25.01
CA ILE A 226 4.75 -11.20 24.72
C ILE A 226 4.17 -10.64 26.02
N LYS A 227 4.21 -9.31 26.16
CA LYS A 227 3.50 -8.58 27.20
C LYS A 227 2.26 -7.93 26.60
N ILE A 228 1.09 -8.22 27.17
CA ILE A 228 -0.18 -7.62 26.74
C ILE A 228 -0.65 -6.65 27.83
N ASP A 229 -0.69 -5.36 27.48
CA ASP A 229 -1.20 -4.28 28.32
C ASP A 229 -2.58 -3.86 27.82
N MET A 230 -3.59 -3.83 28.70
CA MET A 230 -4.95 -3.38 28.37
C MET A 230 -5.16 -1.94 28.82
N PHE A 231 -5.74 -1.11 27.96
CA PHE A 231 -6.04 0.29 28.28
C PHE A 231 -7.41 0.72 27.75
N ARG A 232 -7.84 1.93 28.11
CA ARG A 232 -9.12 2.49 27.68
C ARG A 232 -8.94 3.21 26.35
N SER A 233 -9.81 2.94 25.38
CA SER A 233 -9.79 3.60 24.07
C SER A 233 -10.09 5.10 24.24
N SER A 234 -9.38 5.96 23.51
CA SER A 234 -9.49 7.44 23.63
C SER A 234 -10.38 8.09 22.56
N GLY A 235 -11.40 7.38 22.06
CA GLY A 235 -12.30 7.87 21.01
C GLY A 235 -13.56 8.59 21.51
N PRO A 236 -14.23 9.41 20.66
CA PRO A 236 -15.52 10.04 20.95
C PRO A 236 -16.65 8.98 20.93
N GLY A 237 -16.66 8.10 21.93
CA GLY A 237 -17.67 7.06 22.10
C GLY A 237 -18.37 7.18 23.45
N GLY A 238 -19.67 6.89 23.49
CA GLY A 238 -20.51 7.01 24.67
C GLY A 238 -20.04 6.21 25.89
N GLN A 239 -20.82 6.24 26.98
CA GLN A 239 -20.45 5.74 28.32
C GLN A 239 -19.80 4.35 28.40
N ASN A 240 -19.96 3.49 27.39
CA ASN A 240 -19.35 2.16 27.32
C ASN A 240 -17.84 2.21 27.01
N VAL A 241 -17.40 3.10 26.11
CA VAL A 241 -16.00 3.26 25.68
C VAL A 241 -15.11 3.77 26.83
N GLN A 242 -15.67 4.59 27.72
CA GLN A 242 -14.94 5.13 28.88
C GLN A 242 -14.87 4.15 30.08
N LYS A 243 -15.69 3.10 30.10
CA LYS A 243 -15.78 2.15 31.23
C LYS A 243 -15.06 0.83 30.97
N VAL A 244 -14.99 0.37 29.73
CA VAL A 244 -14.42 -0.94 29.38
C VAL A 244 -13.05 -0.77 28.73
N SER A 245 -12.05 -1.49 29.24
CA SER A 245 -10.68 -1.51 28.68
C SER A 245 -10.62 -2.43 27.45
N THR A 246 -11.18 -1.95 26.33
CA THR A 246 -11.23 -2.71 25.07
C THR A 246 -9.96 -2.57 24.22
N ALA A 247 -9.15 -1.53 24.44
CA ALA A 247 -7.90 -1.33 23.71
C ALA A 247 -6.79 -2.24 24.23
N VAL A 248 -6.00 -2.77 23.31
CA VAL A 248 -4.91 -3.70 23.63
C VAL A 248 -3.60 -3.16 23.07
N ARG A 249 -2.55 -3.22 23.88
CA ARG A 249 -1.17 -2.99 23.48
C ARG A 249 -0.39 -4.28 23.66
N VAL A 250 0.30 -4.70 22.63
CA VAL A 250 1.14 -5.90 22.61
C VAL A 250 2.59 -5.44 22.51
N THR A 251 3.44 -5.91 23.41
CA THR A 251 4.88 -5.64 23.43
C THR A 251 5.63 -6.94 23.32
N HIS A 252 6.47 -7.09 22.31
CA HIS A 252 7.39 -8.21 22.21
C HIS A 252 8.65 -7.89 23.04
N ILE A 253 8.84 -8.59 24.14
CA ILE A 253 9.89 -8.31 25.15
C ILE A 253 11.30 -8.41 24.54
N PRO A 254 11.65 -9.44 23.73
CA PRO A 254 12.98 -9.56 23.15
C PRO A 254 13.35 -8.47 22.15
N SER A 255 12.39 -8.01 21.33
CA SER A 255 12.64 -6.98 20.31
C SER A 255 12.32 -5.55 20.76
N GLY A 256 11.54 -5.39 21.82
CA GLY A 256 11.02 -4.10 22.27
C GLY A 256 9.95 -3.50 21.36
N ILE A 257 9.47 -4.22 20.35
CA ILE A 257 8.42 -3.74 19.42
C ILE A 257 7.09 -3.64 20.17
N VAL A 258 6.40 -2.53 19.98
CA VAL A 258 5.11 -2.25 20.62
C VAL A 258 4.06 -1.93 19.56
N VAL A 259 2.97 -2.70 19.54
CA VAL A 259 1.82 -2.50 18.65
C VAL A 259 0.58 -2.27 19.51
N ALA A 260 -0.35 -1.44 19.07
CA ALA A 260 -1.61 -1.19 19.77
C ALA A 260 -2.80 -1.20 18.81
N SER A 261 -3.93 -1.72 19.27
CA SER A 261 -5.20 -1.78 18.53
C SER A 261 -6.38 -1.46 19.45
N GLN A 262 -7.32 -0.65 18.96
CA GLN A 262 -8.48 -0.17 19.72
C GLN A 262 -9.75 0.00 18.86
N THR A 263 -9.72 -0.47 17.61
CA THR A 263 -10.73 -0.25 16.57
C THR A 263 -12.04 -0.94 16.91
N GLU A 264 -11.93 -2.16 17.45
CA GLU A 264 -13.10 -3.00 17.69
C GLU A 264 -13.66 -2.85 19.09
N ARG A 265 -14.98 -3.07 19.18
CA ARG A 265 -15.70 -3.06 20.48
C ARG A 265 -15.37 -4.27 21.34
N SER A 266 -14.84 -5.33 20.74
CA SER A 266 -14.46 -6.57 21.41
C SER A 266 -12.95 -6.63 21.63
N GLN A 267 -12.56 -6.89 22.88
CA GLN A 267 -11.17 -7.10 23.26
C GLN A 267 -10.52 -8.23 22.44
N HIS A 268 -11.22 -9.35 22.24
CA HIS A 268 -10.67 -10.49 21.51
C HIS A 268 -10.44 -10.20 20.03
N GLN A 269 -11.21 -9.27 19.45
CA GLN A 269 -11.00 -8.84 18.07
C GLN A 269 -9.79 -7.92 17.97
N ASN A 270 -9.60 -7.00 18.94
CA ASN A 270 -8.38 -6.17 19.02
C ASN A 270 -7.09 -6.97 19.25
N VAL A 271 -7.16 -8.16 19.87
CA VAL A 271 -6.00 -9.08 19.98
C VAL A 271 -5.73 -9.82 18.67
N LYS A 272 -6.75 -10.05 17.84
CA LYS A 272 -6.67 -10.88 16.62
C LYS A 272 -6.50 -10.08 15.33
N LEU A 273 -6.63 -8.76 15.38
CA LEU A 273 -6.37 -7.91 14.22
C LEU A 273 -4.90 -8.09 13.79
N PRO A 274 -4.64 -8.29 12.49
CA PRO A 274 -3.31 -8.54 11.95
C PRO A 274 -2.35 -7.35 12.15
#